data_AF-A0A7Z0Q4A6-F1
#
_entry.id   AF-A0A7Z0Q4A6-F1
#
_cell.length_a   1.000
_cell.length_b   1.000
_cell.length_c   1.000
_cell.angle_alpha   90.00
_cell.angle_beta   90.00
_cell.angle_gamma   90.00
#
_symmetry.space_group_name_H-M   'P 1'
#
loop_
_entity.id
_entity.type
_entity.pdbx_description
1 polymer ?
#
loop_
_entity_poly.entity_id
_entity_poly.type
_entity_poly.pdbx_seq_one_letter_code
_entity_poly.pdbx_strand_id
1 'polypeptide(L)'
;VTTWQASARSSAADDVLHHSGPLSSAAADVYRALAGANTAASSGLLAGGNETPDSRKRYEEDIRTAANGLATAAASSDPDSASGRTVAHLNELLPRYKGLVERARANNRMGYPLAGAYLRYADELMREEMLPAAEDVYLQEDRRLREDYADATPYPWFALVLGVAALAALGWAQRREYRRTNRVLSPGLLAATSAVTVVLLWLLAGHTLARTGLDDSYQHGVKSLSLLNDARTASLQARGAENLTLVNRGAESVKTSDGEFRDKFEVAFEESMTDLSRTLDAAAWTAGDPEVDKPVETARSSMLEWQKRHEEARKADDAGDYQEALDRIIGPDDKSPTRVCFDNVDRSIREAMSYEKKEFRQAAADGR
;
A
#
# COMPACT_ATOMS: atom_id res chain seq x y z
N VAL A 1 -12.70 -17.19 32.12
CA VAL A 1 -11.98 -17.46 30.85
C VAL A 1 -12.65 -16.76 29.69
N THR A 2 -13.94 -16.98 29.44
CA THR A 2 -14.73 -16.32 28.39
C THR A 2 -14.77 -14.80 28.50
N THR A 3 -14.92 -14.24 29.71
CA THR A 3 -14.91 -12.78 29.95
C THR A 3 -13.56 -12.12 29.69
N TRP A 4 -12.47 -12.80 30.04
CA TRP A 4 -11.10 -12.30 29.84
C TRP A 4 -10.70 -12.33 28.36
N GLN A 5 -11.10 -13.38 27.63
CA GLN A 5 -10.90 -13.49 26.19
C GLN A 5 -11.75 -12.49 25.39
N ALA A 6 -12.97 -12.17 25.85
CA ALA A 6 -13.81 -11.15 25.24
C ALA A 6 -13.24 -9.73 25.42
N SER A 7 -12.70 -9.42 26.61
CA SER A 7 -12.06 -8.13 26.90
C SER A 7 -10.79 -7.90 26.07
N ALA A 8 -9.94 -8.92 25.91
CA ALA A 8 -8.73 -8.82 25.10
C ALA A 8 -9.04 -8.61 23.61
N ARG A 9 -10.09 -9.29 23.10
CA ARG A 9 -10.56 -9.12 21.71
C ARG A 9 -11.16 -7.75 21.43
N SER A 10 -11.90 -7.18 22.39
CA SER A 10 -12.44 -5.82 22.26
C SER A 10 -11.32 -4.77 22.24
N SER A 11 -10.27 -4.93 23.06
CA SER A 11 -9.12 -4.01 23.07
C SER A 11 -8.33 -4.07 21.76
N ALA A 12 -8.06 -5.27 21.25
CA ALA A 12 -7.32 -5.42 19.99
C ALA A 12 -8.12 -4.93 18.77
N ALA A 13 -9.44 -5.14 18.75
CA ALA A 13 -10.30 -4.58 17.70
C ALA A 13 -10.36 -3.04 17.78
N ASP A 14 -10.35 -2.46 18.98
CA ASP A 14 -10.30 -1.00 19.18
C ASP A 14 -8.97 -0.41 18.69
N ASP A 15 -7.84 -1.06 19.00
CA ASP A 15 -6.51 -0.64 18.53
C ASP A 15 -6.36 -0.72 17.00
N VAL A 16 -6.85 -1.79 16.36
CA VAL A 16 -6.85 -1.89 14.89
C VAL A 16 -7.72 -0.80 14.24
N LEU A 17 -8.88 -0.49 14.83
CA LEU A 17 -9.83 0.48 14.29
C LEU A 17 -9.45 1.95 14.56
N HIS A 18 -8.81 2.24 15.69
CA HIS A 18 -8.57 3.60 16.16
C HIS A 18 -7.08 4.01 16.22
N HIS A 19 -6.14 3.08 16.05
CA HIS A 19 -4.70 3.35 16.03
C HIS A 19 -4.00 2.79 14.79
N SER A 20 -3.88 1.46 14.67
CA SER A 20 -2.95 0.83 13.73
C SER A 20 -3.41 0.93 12.26
N GLY A 21 -4.71 0.79 11.99
CA GLY A 21 -5.27 0.89 10.63
C GLY A 21 -5.18 2.30 10.01
N PRO A 22 -5.64 3.37 10.70
CA PRO A 22 -5.50 4.74 10.23
C PRO A 22 -4.04 5.18 10.00
N LEU A 23 -3.11 4.74 10.84
CA LEU A 23 -1.70 5.12 10.76
C LEU A 23 -0.98 4.45 9.56
N SER A 24 -1.22 3.16 9.32
CA SER A 24 -0.70 2.46 8.12
C SER A 24 -1.25 3.07 6.83
N SER A 25 -2.55 3.42 6.79
CA SER A 25 -3.13 4.14 5.65
C SER A 25 -2.50 5.52 5.46
N ALA A 26 -2.26 6.26 6.55
CA ALA A 26 -1.65 7.60 6.50
C ALA A 26 -0.20 7.54 6.01
N ALA A 27 0.59 6.55 6.44
CA ALA A 27 1.96 6.34 5.98
C ALA A 27 2.00 6.05 4.47
N ALA A 28 1.12 5.17 3.99
CA ALA A 28 0.98 4.90 2.57
C ALA A 28 0.51 6.14 1.78
N ASP A 29 -0.39 6.97 2.35
CA ASP A 29 -0.80 8.24 1.75
C ASP A 29 0.38 9.24 1.66
N VAL A 30 1.23 9.33 2.68
CA VAL A 30 2.43 10.18 2.69
C VAL A 30 3.40 9.74 1.59
N TYR A 31 3.77 8.46 1.56
CA TYR A 31 4.69 7.94 0.53
C TYR A 31 4.19 8.26 -0.88
N ARG A 32 2.91 7.98 -1.15
CA ARG A 32 2.29 8.22 -2.46
C ARG A 32 2.27 9.69 -2.83
N ALA A 33 1.90 10.55 -1.87
CA ALA A 33 1.85 11.99 -2.08
C ALA A 33 3.26 12.56 -2.36
N LEU A 34 4.29 12.06 -1.67
CA LEU A 34 5.67 12.44 -1.94
C LEU A 34 6.13 12.02 -3.35
N ALA A 35 5.88 10.77 -3.74
CA ALA A 35 6.22 10.26 -5.07
C ALA A 35 5.42 10.97 -6.19
N GLY A 36 4.13 11.28 -5.94
CA GLY A 36 3.26 12.06 -6.83
C GLY A 36 3.78 13.49 -7.04
N ALA A 37 4.14 14.18 -5.95
CA ALA A 37 4.74 15.51 -6.01
C ALA A 37 6.02 15.50 -6.86
N ASN A 38 6.88 14.50 -6.67
CA ASN A 38 8.14 14.40 -7.43
C ASN A 38 7.95 14.14 -8.92
N THR A 39 6.99 13.29 -9.25
CA THR A 39 6.57 13.04 -10.62
C THR A 39 6.02 14.30 -11.28
N ALA A 40 5.17 15.05 -10.58
CA ALA A 40 4.58 16.29 -11.06
C ALA A 40 5.64 17.39 -11.26
N ALA A 41 6.57 17.54 -10.32
CA ALA A 41 7.68 18.49 -10.41
C ALA A 41 8.58 18.21 -11.62
N SER A 42 8.93 16.95 -11.85
CA SER A 42 9.79 16.55 -12.96
C SER A 42 9.11 16.73 -14.32
N SER A 43 7.84 16.36 -14.41
CA SER A 43 7.02 16.59 -15.62
C SER A 43 6.88 18.10 -15.93
N GLY A 44 6.66 18.91 -14.90
CA GLY A 44 6.57 20.37 -15.04
C GLY A 44 7.88 21.01 -15.51
N LEU A 45 9.03 20.47 -15.08
CA LEU A 45 10.32 20.94 -15.56
C LEU A 45 10.52 20.62 -17.04
N LEU A 46 10.21 19.40 -17.47
CA LEU A 46 10.31 18.99 -18.88
C LEU A 46 9.44 19.84 -19.80
N ALA A 47 8.27 20.28 -19.33
CA ALA A 47 7.42 21.21 -20.06
C ALA A 47 8.05 22.62 -20.21
N GLY A 48 9.15 22.92 -19.53
CA GLY A 48 9.85 24.20 -19.63
C GLY A 48 9.02 25.36 -19.07
N GLY A 49 8.97 26.47 -19.82
CA GLY A 49 8.08 27.60 -19.54
C GLY A 49 6.58 27.30 -19.71
N ASN A 50 6.21 26.11 -20.19
CA ASN A 50 4.84 25.70 -20.47
C ASN A 50 4.26 24.75 -19.39
N GLU A 51 4.74 24.81 -18.15
CA GLU A 51 4.13 24.08 -17.02
C GLU A 51 2.62 24.39 -16.97
N THR A 52 1.79 23.34 -17.09
CA THR A 52 0.34 23.53 -17.13
C THR A 52 -0.22 23.85 -15.73
N PRO A 53 -1.30 24.64 -15.62
CA PRO A 53 -1.96 24.88 -14.34
C PRO A 53 -2.34 23.59 -13.61
N ASP A 54 -2.70 22.54 -14.35
CA ASP A 54 -3.06 21.23 -13.80
C ASP A 54 -1.86 20.47 -13.22
N SER A 55 -0.68 20.52 -13.86
CA SER A 55 0.54 19.94 -13.31
C SER A 55 0.93 20.62 -12.00
N ARG A 56 0.83 21.96 -11.95
CA ARG A 56 1.09 22.74 -10.74
C ARG A 56 0.09 22.43 -9.63
N LYS A 57 -1.20 22.32 -9.97
CA LYS A 57 -2.26 21.98 -9.02
C LYS A 57 -2.02 20.60 -8.40
N ARG A 58 -1.71 19.59 -9.21
CA ARG A 58 -1.38 18.23 -8.74
C ARG A 58 -0.21 18.25 -7.76
N TYR A 59 0.89 18.93 -8.10
CA TYR A 59 2.03 19.08 -7.20
C TYR A 59 1.66 19.69 -5.84
N GLU A 60 0.91 20.79 -5.81
CA GLU A 60 0.52 21.43 -4.55
C GLU A 60 -0.47 20.58 -3.73
N GLU A 61 -1.37 19.84 -4.41
CA GLU A 61 -2.28 18.89 -3.76
C GLU A 61 -1.52 17.73 -3.10
N ASP A 62 -0.52 17.19 -3.78
CA ASP A 62 0.34 16.13 -3.29
C ASP A 62 1.19 16.62 -2.10
N ILE A 63 1.85 17.78 -2.21
CA ILE A 63 2.60 18.38 -1.09
C ILE A 63 1.70 18.60 0.13
N ARG A 64 0.48 19.11 -0.07
CA ARG A 64 -0.49 19.31 1.02
C ARG A 64 -0.95 17.99 1.63
N THR A 65 -1.14 16.96 0.81
CA THR A 65 -1.54 15.62 1.28
C THR A 65 -0.42 14.99 2.11
N ALA A 66 0.83 15.07 1.65
CA ALA A 66 2.00 14.62 2.41
C ALA A 66 2.13 15.37 3.75
N ALA A 67 2.02 16.70 3.73
CA ALA A 67 2.10 17.52 4.95
C ALA A 67 1.02 17.16 5.97
N ASN A 68 -0.24 16.99 5.52
CA ASN A 68 -1.34 16.59 6.41
C ASN A 68 -1.16 15.18 6.97
N GLY A 69 -0.69 14.24 6.14
CA GLY A 69 -0.39 12.87 6.56
C GLY A 69 0.71 12.83 7.61
N LEU A 70 1.80 13.58 7.40
CA LEU A 70 2.89 13.71 8.37
C LEU A 70 2.46 14.37 9.68
N ALA A 71 1.61 15.41 9.62
CA ALA A 71 1.06 16.04 10.81
C ALA A 71 0.16 15.07 11.61
N THR A 72 -0.64 14.27 10.90
CA THR A 72 -1.49 13.23 11.52
C THR A 72 -0.63 12.15 12.17
N ALA A 73 0.37 11.64 11.45
CA ALA A 73 1.30 10.64 11.97
C ALA A 73 2.08 11.16 13.19
N ALA A 74 2.51 12.42 13.17
CA ALA A 74 3.20 13.05 14.30
C ALA A 74 2.30 13.18 15.54
N ALA A 75 1.01 13.48 15.34
CA ALA A 75 0.03 13.57 16.43
C ALA A 75 -0.32 12.20 17.03
N SER A 76 -0.18 11.12 16.25
CA SER A 76 -0.52 9.75 16.65
C SER A 76 0.69 8.90 17.09
N SER A 77 1.91 9.43 17.01
CA SER A 77 3.14 8.69 17.34
C SER A 77 3.80 9.23 18.61
N ASP A 78 4.43 8.34 19.37
CA ASP A 78 5.34 8.75 20.45
C ASP A 78 6.60 9.40 19.84
N PRO A 79 6.98 10.63 20.20
CA PRO A 79 8.17 11.31 19.66
C PRO A 79 9.48 10.52 19.83
N ASP A 80 9.58 9.72 20.90
CA ASP A 80 10.78 8.93 21.21
C ASP A 80 10.75 7.53 20.56
N SER A 81 9.68 7.19 19.84
CA SER A 81 9.62 5.96 19.04
C SER A 81 10.44 6.06 17.74
N ALA A 82 10.71 4.91 17.11
CA ALA A 82 11.34 4.89 15.79
C ALA A 82 10.48 5.61 14.74
N SER A 83 9.19 5.29 14.65
CA SER A 83 8.22 5.96 13.77
C SER A 83 8.17 7.47 14.02
N GLY A 84 8.14 7.91 15.29
CA GLY A 84 8.14 9.32 15.67
C GLY A 84 9.36 10.08 15.16
N ARG A 85 10.56 9.51 15.31
CA ARG A 85 11.80 10.10 14.76
C ARG A 85 11.79 10.17 13.23
N THR A 86 11.31 9.13 12.56
CA THR A 86 11.23 9.12 11.09
C THR A 86 10.23 10.15 10.57
N VAL A 87 9.07 10.29 11.22
CA VAL A 87 8.09 11.34 10.89
C VAL A 87 8.65 12.74 11.13
N ALA A 88 9.39 12.95 12.24
CA ALA A 88 10.06 14.22 12.50
C ALA A 88 11.09 14.55 11.40
N HIS A 89 11.90 13.57 11.00
CA HIS A 89 12.87 13.72 9.92
C HIS A 89 12.18 14.08 8.58
N LEU A 90 11.10 13.40 8.21
CA LEU A 90 10.32 13.72 7.01
C LEU A 90 9.73 15.15 7.05
N ASN A 91 9.28 15.61 8.22
CA ASN A 91 8.81 16.99 8.41
C ASN A 91 9.93 18.04 8.22
N GLU A 92 11.18 17.70 8.51
CA GLU A 92 12.35 18.55 8.22
C GLU A 92 12.70 18.57 6.72
N LEU A 93 12.59 17.42 6.05
CA LEU A 93 12.95 17.29 4.64
C LEU A 93 11.91 17.92 3.70
N LEU A 94 10.62 17.84 4.01
CA LEU A 94 9.55 18.30 3.10
C LEU A 94 9.67 19.79 2.71
N PRO A 95 9.93 20.74 3.63
CA PRO A 95 10.18 22.13 3.25
C PRO A 95 11.44 22.33 2.40
N ARG A 96 12.51 21.55 2.66
CA ARG A 96 13.75 21.59 1.89
C ARG A 96 13.52 21.14 0.46
N TYR A 97 12.83 20.01 0.30
CA TYR A 97 12.38 19.50 -1.01
C TYR A 97 11.56 20.56 -1.77
N LYS A 98 10.52 21.12 -1.13
CA LYS A 98 9.69 22.17 -1.75
C LYS A 98 10.54 23.37 -2.18
N GLY A 99 11.49 23.80 -1.34
CA GLY A 99 12.41 24.90 -1.66
C GLY A 99 13.28 24.64 -2.89
N LEU A 100 13.75 23.40 -3.09
CA LEU A 100 14.54 23.01 -4.26
C LEU A 100 13.70 23.00 -5.53
N VAL A 101 12.49 22.43 -5.49
CA VAL A 101 11.55 22.43 -6.62
C VAL A 101 11.18 23.86 -7.04
N GLU A 102 10.90 24.74 -6.08
CA GLU A 102 10.57 26.14 -6.40
C GLU A 102 11.76 26.91 -7.00
N ARG A 103 12.99 26.62 -6.55
CA ARG A 103 14.21 27.15 -7.19
C ARG A 103 14.37 26.60 -8.61
N ALA A 104 14.15 25.31 -8.82
CA ALA A 104 14.18 24.71 -10.15
C ALA A 104 13.18 25.39 -11.07
N ARG A 105 11.91 25.55 -10.65
CA ARG A 105 10.86 26.25 -11.41
C ARG A 105 11.21 27.69 -11.72
N ALA A 106 11.70 28.44 -10.74
CA ALA A 106 12.08 29.85 -10.95
C ALA A 106 13.20 29.97 -12.00
N ASN A 107 14.20 29.10 -11.96
CA ASN A 107 15.26 29.05 -12.97
C ASN A 107 14.74 28.56 -14.33
N ASN A 108 13.80 27.62 -14.34
CA ASN A 108 13.21 27.09 -15.58
C ASN A 108 12.45 28.17 -16.35
N ARG A 109 11.68 29.01 -15.64
CA ARG A 109 10.99 30.16 -16.23
C ARG A 109 11.93 31.20 -16.85
N MET A 110 13.16 31.27 -16.35
CA MET A 110 14.21 32.16 -16.88
C MET A 110 15.07 31.48 -17.97
N GLY A 111 14.81 30.20 -18.28
CA GLY A 111 15.59 29.42 -19.24
C GLY A 111 17.00 29.07 -18.76
N TYR A 112 17.27 29.11 -17.45
CA TYR A 112 18.60 28.84 -16.92
C TYR A 112 18.85 27.34 -16.76
N PRO A 113 20.02 26.81 -17.23
CA PRO A 113 20.38 25.40 -17.09
C PRO A 113 20.42 24.88 -15.65
N LEU A 114 20.57 25.79 -14.68
CA LEU A 114 20.58 25.48 -13.25
C LEU A 114 19.24 24.87 -12.76
N ALA A 115 18.16 25.04 -13.52
CA ALA A 115 16.86 24.44 -13.22
C ALA A 115 16.93 22.92 -13.12
N GLY A 116 17.60 22.26 -14.07
CA GLY A 116 17.79 20.81 -14.07
C GLY A 116 18.63 20.32 -12.90
N ALA A 117 19.66 21.10 -12.50
CA ALA A 117 20.50 20.74 -11.35
C ALA A 117 19.73 20.78 -10.03
N TYR A 118 18.91 21.82 -9.79
CA TYR A 118 18.07 21.89 -8.59
C TYR A 118 17.02 20.77 -8.56
N LEU A 119 16.43 20.41 -9.70
CA LEU A 119 15.47 19.31 -9.74
C LEU A 119 16.15 17.97 -9.47
N ARG A 120 17.30 17.68 -10.08
CA ARG A 120 18.05 16.44 -9.79
C ARG A 120 18.38 16.31 -8.31
N TYR A 121 18.79 17.41 -7.66
CA TYR A 121 19.03 17.40 -6.22
C TYR A 121 17.74 17.23 -5.38
N ALA A 122 16.61 17.77 -5.85
CA ALA A 122 15.31 17.54 -5.21
C ALA A 122 14.86 16.08 -5.36
N ASP A 123 15.06 15.50 -6.54
CA ASP A 123 14.76 14.10 -6.85
C ASP A 123 15.66 13.14 -6.06
N GLU A 124 16.95 13.42 -5.96
CA GLU A 124 17.91 12.68 -5.13
C GLU A 124 17.46 12.69 -3.67
N LEU A 125 17.13 13.87 -3.11
CA LEU A 125 16.57 13.98 -1.76
C LEU A 125 15.29 13.16 -1.59
N MET A 126 14.41 13.18 -2.61
CA MET A 126 13.17 12.42 -2.57
C MET A 126 13.42 10.91 -2.60
N ARG A 127 14.25 10.42 -3.52
CA ARG A 127 14.49 9.00 -3.78
C ARG A 127 15.39 8.35 -2.75
N GLU A 128 16.42 9.05 -2.28
CA GLU A 128 17.45 8.48 -1.40
C GLU A 128 17.15 8.68 0.08
N GLU A 129 16.38 9.72 0.44
CA GLU A 129 16.05 10.00 1.85
C GLU A 129 14.54 9.90 2.13
N MET A 130 13.70 10.66 1.43
CA MET A 130 12.29 10.82 1.83
C MET A 130 11.42 9.58 1.55
N LEU A 131 11.51 8.98 0.37
CA LEU A 131 10.72 7.79 0.03
C LEU A 131 11.13 6.58 0.88
N PRO A 132 12.42 6.26 1.06
CA PRO A 132 12.83 5.17 1.96
C PRO A 132 12.39 5.41 3.41
N ALA A 133 12.48 6.66 3.90
CA ALA A 133 11.98 6.99 5.25
C ALA A 133 10.46 6.82 5.37
N ALA A 134 9.69 7.24 4.36
CA ALA A 134 8.24 7.04 4.36
C ALA A 134 7.85 5.56 4.24
N GLU A 135 8.62 4.77 3.48
CA GLU A 135 8.45 3.32 3.36
C GLU A 135 8.78 2.61 4.68
N ASP A 136 9.83 3.02 5.39
CA ASP A 136 10.19 2.45 6.69
C ASP A 136 9.08 2.66 7.72
N VAL A 137 8.45 3.84 7.77
CA VAL A 137 7.25 4.08 8.59
C VAL A 137 6.13 3.13 8.19
N TYR A 138 5.86 2.99 6.89
CA TYR A 138 4.82 2.07 6.40
C TYR A 138 5.08 0.61 6.82
N LEU A 139 6.29 0.09 6.60
CA LEU A 139 6.65 -1.29 6.90
C LEU A 139 6.67 -1.58 8.40
N GLN A 140 7.07 -0.62 9.23
CA GLN A 140 7.04 -0.76 10.69
C GLN A 140 5.59 -0.83 11.20
N GLU A 141 4.72 0.05 10.72
CA GLU A 141 3.32 0.05 11.13
C GLU A 141 2.55 -1.16 10.56
N ASP A 142 2.89 -1.65 9.37
CA ASP A 142 2.33 -2.89 8.83
C ASP A 142 2.75 -4.13 9.62
N ARG A 143 4.00 -4.20 10.10
CA ARG A 143 4.43 -5.27 11.03
C ARG A 143 3.67 -5.20 12.35
N ARG A 144 3.52 -3.99 12.90
CA ARG A 144 2.76 -3.78 14.15
C ARG A 144 1.30 -4.20 14.00
N LEU A 145 0.67 -3.84 12.88
CA LEU A 145 -0.68 -4.28 12.52
C LEU A 145 -0.77 -5.82 12.46
N ARG A 146 0.23 -6.48 11.85
CA ARG A 146 0.29 -7.95 11.76
C ARG A 146 0.48 -8.61 13.14
N GLU A 147 1.29 -8.02 14.01
CA GLU A 147 1.48 -8.50 15.39
C GLU A 147 0.21 -8.33 16.23
N ASP A 148 -0.46 -7.17 16.14
CA ASP A 148 -1.74 -6.91 16.81
C ASP A 148 -2.82 -7.91 16.35
N TYR A 149 -2.87 -8.23 15.05
CA TYR A 149 -3.78 -9.24 14.49
C TYR A 149 -3.47 -10.67 14.98
N ALA A 150 -2.19 -11.01 15.11
CA ALA A 150 -1.75 -12.33 15.59
C ALA A 150 -2.10 -12.52 17.08
N ASP A 151 -1.93 -11.48 17.89
CA ASP A 151 -2.26 -11.49 19.32
C ASP A 151 -3.78 -11.42 19.60
N ALA A 152 -4.58 -10.88 18.66
CA ALA A 152 -6.04 -10.87 18.73
C ALA A 152 -6.70 -12.23 18.44
N THR A 153 -5.96 -13.18 17.85
CA THR A 153 -6.49 -14.46 17.35
C THR A 153 -5.96 -15.74 18.05
N PRO A 154 -5.75 -15.80 19.39
CA PRO A 154 -5.46 -17.07 20.02
C PRO A 154 -6.66 -18.01 19.89
N TYR A 155 -6.42 -19.17 19.27
CA TYR A 155 -7.38 -20.26 19.15
C TYR A 155 -7.94 -20.58 20.55
N PRO A 156 -9.26 -20.80 20.74
CA PRO A 156 -9.84 -21.02 22.06
C PRO A 156 -9.59 -22.46 22.53
N TRP A 157 -8.36 -22.94 22.39
CA TRP A 157 -7.93 -24.29 22.71
C TRP A 157 -8.26 -24.62 24.17
N PHE A 158 -8.07 -23.68 25.09
CA PHE A 158 -8.46 -23.86 26.50
C PHE A 158 -9.97 -24.09 26.66
N ALA A 159 -10.82 -23.32 25.96
CA ALA A 159 -12.27 -23.46 26.05
C ALA A 159 -12.76 -24.77 25.41
N LEU A 160 -12.15 -25.17 24.28
CA LEU A 160 -12.39 -26.45 23.63
C LEU A 160 -11.98 -27.63 24.53
N VAL A 161 -10.76 -27.60 25.08
CA VAL A 161 -10.26 -28.63 26.00
C VAL A 161 -11.13 -28.73 27.25
N LEU A 162 -11.53 -27.60 27.84
CA LEU A 162 -12.40 -27.58 29.02
C LEU A 162 -13.80 -28.13 28.70
N GLY A 163 -14.36 -27.80 27.53
CA GLY A 163 -15.66 -28.32 27.09
C GLY A 163 -15.64 -29.81 26.81
N VAL A 164 -14.58 -30.31 26.17
CA VAL A 164 -14.35 -31.75 25.97
C VAL A 164 -14.17 -32.46 27.31
N ALA A 165 -13.43 -31.87 28.25
CA ALA A 165 -13.27 -32.41 29.60
C ALA A 165 -14.60 -32.45 30.38
N ALA A 166 -15.45 -31.43 30.24
CA ALA A 166 -16.78 -31.40 30.84
C ALA A 166 -17.71 -32.48 30.27
N LEU A 167 -17.69 -32.70 28.94
CA LEU A 167 -18.42 -33.81 28.31
C LEU A 167 -17.90 -35.18 28.79
N ALA A 168 -16.58 -35.34 28.93
CA ALA A 168 -15.99 -36.56 29.46
C ALA A 168 -16.41 -36.83 30.92
N ALA A 169 -16.44 -35.80 31.77
CA ALA A 169 -16.90 -35.89 33.15
C ALA A 169 -18.39 -36.24 33.25
N LEU A 170 -19.24 -35.64 32.41
CA LEU A 170 -20.67 -35.94 32.33
C LEU A 170 -20.92 -37.37 31.85
N GLY A 171 -20.19 -37.82 30.82
CA GLY A 171 -20.26 -39.20 30.34
C GLY A 171 -19.79 -40.23 31.39
N TRP A 172 -18.76 -39.88 32.17
CA TRP A 172 -18.30 -40.71 33.29
C TRP A 172 -19.34 -40.79 34.41
N ALA A 173 -19.97 -39.66 34.76
CA ALA A 173 -21.04 -39.62 35.75
C ALA A 173 -22.26 -40.46 35.30
N GLN A 174 -22.68 -40.35 34.04
CA GLN A 174 -23.74 -41.18 33.46
C GLN A 174 -23.40 -42.68 33.52
N ARG A 175 -22.16 -43.05 33.17
CA ARG A 175 -21.69 -44.44 33.21
C ARG A 175 -21.63 -45.01 34.63
N ARG A 176 -21.23 -44.19 35.61
CA ARG A 176 -21.19 -44.56 37.03
C ARG A 176 -22.59 -44.81 37.58
N GLU A 177 -23.52 -43.94 37.24
CA GLU A 177 -24.92 -44.04 37.70
C GLU A 177 -25.61 -45.25 37.09
N TYR A 178 -25.45 -45.46 35.78
CA TYR A 178 -25.93 -46.64 35.08
C TYR A 178 -25.44 -47.94 35.73
N ARG A 179 -24.15 -48.02 36.09
CA ARG A 179 -23.56 -49.20 36.75
C ARG A 179 -24.00 -49.40 38.21
N ARG A 180 -24.39 -48.35 38.93
CA ARG A 180 -24.77 -48.45 40.35
C ARG A 180 -26.28 -48.61 40.57
N THR A 181 -27.11 -48.01 39.74
CA THR A 181 -28.56 -47.92 39.99
C THR A 181 -29.42 -48.48 38.85
N ASN A 182 -28.85 -48.98 37.75
CA ASN A 182 -29.58 -49.48 36.57
C ASN A 182 -30.59 -48.48 35.96
N ARG A 183 -30.56 -47.21 36.37
CA ARG A 183 -31.38 -46.13 35.79
C ARG A 183 -30.71 -45.64 34.52
N VAL A 184 -31.41 -45.80 33.40
CA VAL A 184 -30.83 -45.64 32.06
C VAL A 184 -30.60 -44.17 31.69
N LEU A 185 -31.47 -43.24 32.12
CA LEU A 185 -31.37 -41.82 31.76
C LEU A 185 -31.93 -40.90 32.87
N SER A 186 -31.07 -40.04 33.41
CA SER A 186 -31.46 -38.92 34.27
C SER A 186 -31.80 -37.71 33.38
N PRO A 187 -33.03 -37.15 33.46
CA PRO A 187 -33.42 -36.01 32.64
C PRO A 187 -32.50 -34.79 32.81
N GLY A 188 -31.99 -34.57 34.04
CA GLY A 188 -31.07 -33.48 34.34
C GLY A 188 -29.69 -33.65 33.71
N LEU A 189 -29.17 -34.88 33.64
CA LEU A 189 -27.89 -35.16 32.98
C LEU A 189 -27.99 -35.05 31.47
N LEU A 190 -29.12 -35.47 30.88
CA LEU A 190 -29.39 -35.25 29.45
C LEU A 190 -29.47 -33.77 29.11
N ALA A 191 -30.22 -32.99 29.90
CA ALA A 191 -30.34 -31.54 29.71
C ALA A 191 -28.99 -30.82 29.86
N ALA A 192 -28.16 -31.22 30.81
CA ALA A 192 -26.81 -30.67 30.97
C ALA A 192 -25.89 -31.02 29.79
N THR A 193 -25.95 -32.27 29.30
CA THR A 193 -25.10 -32.73 28.18
C THR A 193 -25.51 -32.06 26.87
N SER A 194 -26.81 -31.90 26.62
CA SER A 194 -27.31 -31.17 25.44
C SER A 194 -26.94 -29.69 25.49
N ALA A 195 -27.09 -29.03 26.64
CA ALA A 195 -26.68 -27.63 26.80
C ALA A 195 -25.19 -27.42 26.53
N VAL A 196 -24.31 -28.27 27.10
CA VAL A 196 -22.85 -28.19 26.85
C VAL A 196 -22.51 -28.45 25.38
N THR A 197 -23.20 -29.40 24.74
CA THR A 197 -22.99 -29.70 23.31
C THR A 197 -23.41 -28.54 22.42
N VAL A 198 -24.56 -27.90 22.70
CA VAL A 198 -25.04 -26.72 21.97
C VAL A 198 -24.06 -25.57 22.11
N VAL A 199 -23.55 -25.31 23.33
CA VAL A 199 -22.55 -24.26 23.56
C VAL A 199 -21.24 -24.56 22.82
N LEU A 200 -20.80 -25.83 22.78
CA LEU A 200 -19.59 -26.22 22.03
C LEU A 200 -19.77 -26.09 20.52
N LEU A 201 -20.92 -26.51 19.98
CA LEU A 201 -21.25 -26.34 18.57
C LEU A 201 -21.36 -24.86 18.19
N TRP A 202 -21.97 -24.05 19.06
CA TRP A 202 -22.04 -22.60 18.88
C TRP A 202 -20.65 -21.97 18.87
N LEU A 203 -19.78 -22.34 19.81
CA LEU A 203 -18.38 -21.88 19.86
C LEU A 203 -17.61 -22.32 18.62
N LEU A 204 -17.78 -23.56 18.18
CA LEU A 204 -17.10 -24.10 17.00
C LEU A 204 -17.56 -23.36 15.74
N ALA A 205 -18.86 -23.30 15.51
CA ALA A 205 -19.47 -22.66 14.34
C ALA A 205 -19.15 -21.16 14.29
N GLY A 206 -19.33 -20.45 15.39
CA GLY A 206 -19.00 -19.03 15.50
C GLY A 206 -17.52 -18.75 15.29
N HIS A 207 -16.63 -19.63 15.76
CA HIS A 207 -15.19 -19.46 15.55
C HIS A 207 -14.76 -19.80 14.13
N THR A 208 -15.34 -20.83 13.49
CA THR A 208 -15.09 -21.11 12.07
C THR A 208 -15.60 -19.98 11.18
N LEU A 209 -16.81 -19.47 11.41
CA LEU A 209 -17.36 -18.34 10.64
C LEU A 209 -16.52 -17.07 10.82
N ALA A 210 -16.10 -16.77 12.05
CA ALA A 210 -15.20 -15.65 12.33
C ALA A 210 -13.83 -15.83 11.66
N ARG A 211 -13.30 -17.06 11.59
CA ARG A 211 -12.03 -17.33 10.90
C ARG A 211 -12.13 -17.21 9.39
N THR A 212 -13.19 -17.74 8.79
CA THR A 212 -13.37 -17.61 7.34
C THR A 212 -13.55 -16.15 6.96
N GLY A 213 -14.30 -15.36 7.74
CA GLY A 213 -14.40 -13.92 7.53
C GLY A 213 -13.08 -13.16 7.75
N LEU A 214 -12.25 -13.57 8.71
CA LEU A 214 -10.94 -12.95 8.94
C LEU A 214 -9.90 -13.29 7.88
N ASP A 215 -9.83 -14.55 7.43
CA ASP A 215 -8.86 -14.99 6.41
C ASP A 215 -9.21 -14.37 5.05
N ASP A 216 -10.50 -14.32 4.72
CA ASP A 216 -11.05 -13.62 3.56
C ASP A 216 -10.78 -12.10 3.63
N SER A 217 -11.04 -11.47 4.77
CA SER A 217 -10.73 -10.04 4.99
C SER A 217 -9.23 -9.72 4.98
N TYR A 218 -8.36 -10.64 5.41
CA TYR A 218 -6.91 -10.45 5.36
C TYR A 218 -6.36 -10.61 3.93
N GLN A 219 -6.82 -11.63 3.19
CA GLN A 219 -6.40 -11.86 1.80
C GLN A 219 -6.93 -10.78 0.86
N HIS A 220 -8.21 -10.43 0.95
CA HIS A 220 -8.83 -9.43 0.08
C HIS A 220 -8.60 -8.00 0.58
N GLY A 221 -8.68 -7.71 1.87
CA GLY A 221 -8.54 -6.35 2.37
C GLY A 221 -7.08 -5.88 2.51
N VAL A 222 -6.25 -6.60 3.27
CA VAL A 222 -4.90 -6.12 3.64
C VAL A 222 -3.88 -6.44 2.55
N LYS A 223 -3.84 -7.68 2.09
CA LYS A 223 -2.84 -8.13 1.11
C LYS A 223 -3.08 -7.55 -0.28
N SER A 224 -4.33 -7.52 -0.77
CA SER A 224 -4.66 -6.87 -2.04
C SER A 224 -4.31 -5.39 -2.02
N LEU A 225 -4.71 -4.66 -0.96
CA LEU A 225 -4.40 -3.24 -0.83
C LEU A 225 -2.90 -2.97 -0.75
N SER A 226 -2.12 -3.82 -0.07
CA SER A 226 -0.65 -3.74 -0.06
C SER A 226 -0.08 -3.89 -1.47
N LEU A 227 -0.52 -4.89 -2.23
CA LEU A 227 -0.04 -5.12 -3.60
C LEU A 227 -0.40 -3.97 -4.54
N LEU A 228 -1.59 -3.40 -4.39
CA LEU A 228 -2.02 -2.21 -5.16
C LEU A 228 -1.21 -0.97 -4.76
N ASN A 229 -0.83 -0.84 -3.48
CA ASN A 229 0.08 0.22 -3.04
C ASN A 229 1.45 0.06 -3.69
N ASP A 230 2.02 -1.15 -3.68
CA ASP A 230 3.33 -1.44 -4.28
C ASP A 230 3.30 -1.17 -5.79
N ALA A 231 2.23 -1.58 -6.47
CA ALA A 231 2.02 -1.27 -7.89
C ALA A 231 1.99 0.24 -8.14
N ARG A 232 1.25 1.00 -7.32
CA ARG A 232 1.20 2.46 -7.47
C ARG A 232 2.55 3.12 -7.20
N THR A 233 3.30 2.61 -6.23
CA THR A 233 4.66 3.06 -5.93
C THR A 233 5.58 2.83 -7.13
N ALA A 234 5.59 1.62 -7.67
CA ALA A 234 6.41 1.26 -8.82
C ALA A 234 6.05 2.09 -10.06
N SER A 235 4.77 2.38 -10.30
CA SER A 235 4.36 3.26 -11.42
C SER A 235 4.82 4.70 -11.25
N LEU A 236 4.81 5.24 -10.03
CA LEU A 236 5.33 6.58 -9.74
C LEU A 236 6.86 6.64 -9.88
N GLN A 237 7.57 5.62 -9.42
CA GLN A 237 9.02 5.51 -9.60
C GLN A 237 9.41 5.41 -11.08
N ALA A 238 8.70 4.58 -11.86
CA ALA A 238 8.88 4.49 -13.30
C ALA A 238 8.65 5.86 -13.97
N ARG A 239 7.59 6.59 -13.60
CA ARG A 239 7.31 7.89 -14.20
C ARG A 239 8.36 8.94 -13.84
N GLY A 240 8.84 8.94 -12.60
CA GLY A 240 9.94 9.78 -12.18
C GLY A 240 11.21 9.50 -12.99
N ALA A 241 11.60 8.23 -13.09
CA ALA A 241 12.77 7.78 -13.83
C ALA A 241 12.68 8.14 -15.32
N GLU A 242 11.55 7.85 -15.98
CA GLU A 242 11.32 8.22 -17.38
C GLU A 242 11.53 9.70 -17.63
N ASN A 243 10.95 10.57 -16.80
CA ASN A 243 11.11 12.01 -16.94
C ASN A 243 12.59 12.42 -16.79
N LEU A 244 13.31 11.78 -15.87
CA LEU A 244 14.71 12.10 -15.60
C LEU A 244 15.65 11.64 -16.70
N THR A 245 15.29 10.66 -17.54
CA THR A 245 16.07 10.34 -18.75
C THR A 245 16.26 11.59 -19.62
N LEU A 246 15.20 12.39 -19.82
CA LEU A 246 15.24 13.63 -20.62
C LEU A 246 15.78 14.84 -19.85
N VAL A 247 15.57 14.92 -18.53
CA VAL A 247 16.14 16.02 -17.71
C VAL A 247 17.66 15.86 -17.58
N ASN A 248 18.13 14.63 -17.38
CA ASN A 248 19.53 14.32 -17.15
C ASN A 248 20.33 14.20 -18.45
N ARG A 249 19.69 13.81 -19.55
CA ARG A 249 20.29 13.70 -20.89
C ARG A 249 21.58 12.86 -20.89
N GLY A 250 21.58 11.72 -20.21
CA GLY A 250 22.74 10.83 -20.17
C GLY A 250 23.91 11.30 -19.29
N ALA A 251 23.76 12.36 -18.49
CA ALA A 251 24.87 12.90 -17.68
C ALA A 251 25.30 11.97 -16.52
N GLU A 252 24.44 11.05 -16.10
CA GLU A 252 24.73 10.03 -15.08
C GLU A 252 24.53 8.65 -15.68
N SER A 253 25.56 7.81 -15.58
CA SER A 253 25.51 6.41 -16.01
C SER A 253 25.86 5.48 -14.86
N VAL A 254 25.28 4.29 -14.90
CA VAL A 254 25.55 3.20 -13.96
C VAL A 254 26.09 2.01 -14.73
N LYS A 255 26.98 1.26 -14.08
CA LYS A 255 27.50 0.00 -14.63
C LYS A 255 26.53 -1.12 -14.30
N THR A 256 25.97 -1.78 -15.31
CA THR A 256 25.06 -2.91 -15.14
C THR A 256 25.80 -4.20 -14.77
N SER A 257 25.05 -5.23 -14.36
CA SER A 257 25.56 -6.57 -14.09
C SER A 257 26.39 -7.15 -15.24
N ASP A 258 26.03 -6.78 -16.47
CA ASP A 258 26.65 -7.28 -17.69
C ASP A 258 27.92 -6.50 -18.06
N GLY A 259 28.27 -5.49 -17.24
CA GLY A 259 29.50 -4.70 -17.35
C GLY A 259 29.39 -3.47 -18.24
N GLU A 260 28.23 -3.22 -18.84
CA GLU A 260 27.97 -2.06 -19.72
C GLU A 260 27.57 -0.83 -18.90
N PHE A 261 27.95 0.36 -19.38
CA PHE A 261 27.47 1.62 -18.82
C PHE A 261 26.17 2.02 -19.53
N ARG A 262 25.11 2.18 -18.75
CA ARG A 262 23.79 2.62 -19.23
C ARG A 262 23.35 3.86 -18.47
N ASP A 263 22.45 4.64 -19.06
CA ASP A 263 21.85 5.79 -18.37
C ASP A 263 21.21 5.33 -17.05
N LYS A 264 21.51 6.05 -15.97
CA LYS A 264 21.05 5.71 -14.61
C LYS A 264 19.53 5.64 -14.51
N PHE A 265 18.84 6.55 -15.18
CA PHE A 265 17.38 6.68 -15.09
C PHE A 265 16.67 5.71 -16.03
N GLU A 266 17.29 5.33 -17.14
CA GLU A 266 16.82 4.21 -17.97
C GLU A 266 16.78 2.90 -17.18
N VAL A 267 17.88 2.57 -16.49
CA VAL A 267 17.95 1.36 -15.64
C VAL A 267 16.89 1.41 -14.54
N ALA A 268 16.74 2.56 -13.87
CA ALA A 268 15.72 2.73 -12.83
C ALA A 268 14.29 2.60 -13.37
N PHE A 269 14.03 3.03 -14.60
CA PHE A 269 12.73 2.86 -15.27
C PHE A 269 12.43 1.38 -15.51
N GLU A 270 13.39 0.62 -16.06
CA GLU A 270 13.24 -0.83 -16.31
C GLU A 270 13.00 -1.62 -15.02
N GLU A 271 13.73 -1.32 -13.95
CA GLU A 271 13.55 -1.92 -12.63
C GLU A 271 12.14 -1.63 -12.08
N SER A 272 11.72 -0.36 -12.10
CA SER A 272 10.40 0.05 -11.63
C SER A 272 9.27 -0.57 -12.45
N MET A 273 9.48 -0.72 -13.76
CA MET A 273 8.53 -1.40 -14.66
C MET A 273 8.41 -2.89 -14.39
N THR A 274 9.53 -3.54 -14.06
CA THR A 274 9.55 -4.95 -13.64
C THR A 274 8.77 -5.14 -12.34
N ASP A 275 8.99 -4.25 -11.37
CA ASP A 275 8.27 -4.27 -10.10
C ASP A 275 6.77 -3.98 -10.26
N LEU A 276 6.40 -3.03 -11.14
CA LEU A 276 5.02 -2.75 -11.48
C LEU A 276 4.33 -3.97 -12.10
N SER A 277 4.99 -4.65 -13.06
CA SER A 277 4.43 -5.86 -13.67
C SER A 277 4.22 -6.96 -12.63
N ARG A 278 5.24 -7.21 -11.80
CA ARG A 278 5.20 -8.25 -10.76
C ARG A 278 4.08 -7.99 -9.74
N THR A 279 3.90 -6.75 -9.32
CA THR A 279 2.90 -6.36 -8.31
C THR A 279 1.49 -6.36 -8.88
N LEU A 280 1.28 -5.92 -10.13
CA LEU A 280 0.00 -6.03 -10.82
C LEU A 280 -0.40 -7.50 -11.05
N ASP A 281 0.54 -8.34 -11.48
CA ASP A 281 0.28 -9.77 -11.64
C ASP A 281 -0.11 -10.41 -10.29
N ALA A 282 0.61 -10.09 -9.20
CA ALA A 282 0.28 -10.58 -7.86
C ALA A 282 -1.08 -10.08 -7.35
N ALA A 283 -1.45 -8.83 -7.66
CA ALA A 283 -2.75 -8.25 -7.31
C ALA A 283 -3.89 -8.98 -8.04
N ALA A 284 -3.74 -9.23 -9.35
CA ALA A 284 -4.71 -9.99 -10.14
C ALA A 284 -4.93 -11.42 -9.62
N TRP A 285 -3.88 -12.07 -9.12
CA TRP A 285 -3.98 -13.40 -8.50
C TRP A 285 -4.66 -13.40 -7.12
N THR A 286 -4.65 -12.27 -6.41
CA THR A 286 -5.12 -12.17 -5.01
C THR A 286 -6.55 -11.65 -4.92
N ALA A 287 -6.97 -10.77 -5.83
CA ALA A 287 -8.23 -10.07 -5.75
C ALA A 287 -9.45 -11.01 -5.78
N GLY A 288 -9.54 -11.90 -6.78
CA GLY A 288 -10.67 -12.84 -6.90
C GLY A 288 -12.05 -12.17 -7.06
N ASP A 289 -12.07 -10.85 -7.24
CA ASP A 289 -13.25 -10.00 -7.38
C ASP A 289 -13.21 -9.26 -8.73
N PRO A 290 -14.23 -9.43 -9.59
CA PRO A 290 -14.31 -8.75 -10.88
C PRO A 290 -14.22 -7.21 -10.83
N GLU A 291 -14.60 -6.57 -9.72
CA GLU A 291 -14.53 -5.12 -9.53
C GLU A 291 -13.10 -4.62 -9.25
N VAL A 292 -12.19 -5.51 -8.84
CA VAL A 292 -10.75 -5.23 -8.67
C VAL A 292 -9.96 -5.74 -9.89
N ASP A 293 -10.30 -6.92 -10.41
CA ASP A 293 -9.63 -7.53 -11.55
C ASP A 293 -9.67 -6.65 -12.80
N LYS A 294 -10.82 -6.03 -13.10
CA LYS A 294 -10.99 -5.18 -14.29
C LYS A 294 -10.07 -3.94 -14.27
N PRO A 295 -10.02 -3.12 -13.20
CA PRO A 295 -9.04 -2.05 -13.12
C PRO A 295 -7.59 -2.56 -13.15
N VAL A 296 -7.27 -3.67 -12.48
CA VAL A 296 -5.90 -4.23 -12.50
C VAL A 296 -5.48 -4.62 -13.92
N GLU A 297 -6.35 -5.28 -14.69
CA GLU A 297 -6.09 -5.60 -16.10
C GLU A 297 -5.97 -4.35 -17.00
N THR A 298 -6.75 -3.31 -16.70
CA THR A 298 -6.63 -2.01 -17.39
C THR A 298 -5.29 -1.34 -17.08
N ALA A 299 -4.83 -1.41 -15.84
CA ALA A 299 -3.50 -0.93 -15.44
C ALA A 299 -2.40 -1.75 -16.13
N ARG A 300 -2.53 -3.08 -16.18
CA ARG A 300 -1.58 -3.99 -16.83
C ARG A 300 -1.43 -3.71 -18.33
N SER A 301 -2.55 -3.60 -19.04
CA SER A 301 -2.53 -3.26 -20.47
C SER A 301 -1.96 -1.87 -20.74
N SER A 302 -2.28 -0.88 -19.89
CA SER A 302 -1.74 0.48 -19.99
C SER A 302 -0.24 0.52 -19.71
N MET A 303 0.26 -0.28 -18.76
CA MET A 303 1.69 -0.43 -18.47
C MET A 303 2.46 -1.03 -19.66
N LEU A 304 1.93 -2.08 -20.29
CA LEU A 304 2.58 -2.69 -21.46
C LEU A 304 2.66 -1.71 -22.63
N GLU A 305 1.60 -0.95 -22.87
CA GLU A 305 1.61 0.12 -23.87
C GLU A 305 2.56 1.26 -23.49
N TRP A 306 2.70 1.57 -22.20
CA TRP A 306 3.69 2.54 -21.70
C TRP A 306 5.10 2.11 -22.06
N GLN A 307 5.50 0.87 -21.76
CA GLN A 307 6.82 0.33 -22.09
C GLN A 307 7.12 0.46 -23.60
N LYS A 308 6.16 0.06 -24.44
CA LYS A 308 6.30 0.17 -25.90
C LYS A 308 6.50 1.62 -26.36
N ARG A 309 5.71 2.56 -25.86
CA ARG A 309 5.83 3.99 -26.21
C ARG A 309 7.13 4.60 -25.66
N HIS A 310 7.58 4.15 -24.50
CA HIS A 310 8.84 4.55 -23.92
C HIS A 310 10.02 4.16 -24.82
N GLU A 311 10.04 2.92 -25.34
CA GLU A 311 11.07 2.50 -26.30
C GLU A 311 11.11 3.40 -27.56
N GLU A 312 9.95 3.85 -28.05
CA GLU A 312 9.89 4.78 -29.17
C GLU A 312 10.43 6.17 -28.80
N ALA A 313 10.16 6.65 -27.58
CA ALA A 313 10.74 7.89 -27.06
C ALA A 313 12.26 7.78 -26.91
N ARG A 314 12.78 6.64 -26.41
CA ARG A 314 14.21 6.36 -26.29
C ARG A 314 14.89 6.34 -27.65
N LYS A 315 14.30 5.71 -28.67
CA LYS A 315 14.84 5.72 -30.03
C LYS A 315 14.97 7.15 -30.59
N ALA A 316 14.01 8.03 -30.29
CA ALA A 316 14.09 9.43 -30.70
C ALA A 316 15.21 10.17 -29.95
N ASP A 317 15.32 9.97 -28.64
CA ASP A 317 16.38 10.59 -27.81
C ASP A 317 17.78 10.12 -28.22
N ASP A 318 17.97 8.81 -28.44
CA ASP A 318 19.23 8.21 -28.88
C ASP A 318 19.63 8.66 -30.30
N ALA A 319 18.65 8.99 -31.14
CA ALA A 319 18.87 9.60 -32.46
C ALA A 319 19.21 11.10 -32.39
N GLY A 320 19.14 11.71 -31.20
CA GLY A 320 19.36 13.13 -30.96
C GLY A 320 18.15 14.01 -31.22
N ASP A 321 16.97 13.42 -31.49
CA ASP A 321 15.71 14.15 -31.68
C ASP A 321 15.01 14.37 -30.33
N TYR A 322 15.57 15.31 -29.55
CA TYR A 322 15.06 15.65 -28.23
C TYR A 322 13.60 16.11 -28.25
N GLN A 323 13.16 16.83 -29.29
CA GLN A 323 11.78 17.36 -29.34
C GLN A 323 10.78 16.23 -29.57
N GLU A 324 11.08 15.29 -30.47
CA GLU A 324 10.23 14.12 -30.68
C GLU A 324 10.20 13.22 -29.42
N ALA A 325 11.33 13.04 -28.74
CA ALA A 325 11.38 12.31 -27.47
C ALA A 325 10.52 12.99 -26.39
N LEU A 326 10.59 14.32 -26.30
CA LEU A 326 9.78 15.12 -25.39
C LEU A 326 8.28 15.03 -25.71
N ASP A 327 7.91 15.13 -26.98
CA ASP A 327 6.52 15.01 -27.45
C ASP A 327 5.95 13.61 -27.13
N ARG A 328 6.79 12.56 -27.24
CA ARG A 328 6.42 11.18 -26.87
C ARG A 328 6.33 10.95 -25.37
N ILE A 329 6.93 11.78 -24.53
CA ILE A 329 6.88 11.60 -23.06
C ILE A 329 5.82 12.48 -22.39
N ILE A 330 5.71 13.76 -22.79
CA ILE A 330 4.81 14.74 -22.17
C ILE A 330 3.95 15.54 -23.16
N GLY A 331 4.07 15.27 -24.45
CA GLY A 331 3.41 16.04 -25.51
C GLY A 331 1.88 15.92 -25.55
N PRO A 332 1.26 16.49 -26.59
CA PRO A 332 -0.18 16.44 -26.78
C PRO A 332 -0.67 15.01 -27.12
N ASP A 333 -1.93 14.72 -26.85
CA ASP A 333 -2.47 13.35 -26.90
C ASP A 333 -2.40 12.71 -28.31
N ASP A 334 -2.40 13.52 -29.37
CA ASP A 334 -2.23 13.07 -30.77
C ASP A 334 -0.83 12.52 -31.06
N LYS A 335 0.14 12.81 -30.20
CA LYS A 335 1.50 12.23 -30.23
C LYS A 335 1.61 10.90 -29.47
N SER A 336 0.50 10.38 -28.96
CA SER A 336 0.47 9.15 -28.16
C SER A 336 1.50 9.14 -27.02
N PRO A 337 1.54 10.19 -26.16
CA PRO A 337 2.57 10.33 -25.16
C PRO A 337 2.46 9.26 -24.07
N THR A 338 3.59 8.91 -23.45
CA THR A 338 3.64 7.96 -22.33
C THR A 338 2.89 8.45 -21.10
N ARG A 339 2.79 9.78 -20.92
CA ARG A 339 1.96 10.41 -19.86
C ARG A 339 0.54 9.85 -19.81
N VAL A 340 -0.09 9.63 -20.97
CA VAL A 340 -1.47 9.11 -21.03
C VAL A 340 -1.54 7.68 -20.49
N CYS A 341 -0.53 6.86 -20.78
CA CYS A 341 -0.45 5.50 -20.24
C CYS A 341 -0.26 5.51 -18.73
N PHE A 342 0.64 6.35 -18.21
CA PHE A 342 0.81 6.56 -16.77
C PHE A 342 -0.48 7.04 -16.09
N ASP A 343 -1.16 8.05 -16.65
CA ASP A 343 -2.41 8.60 -16.11
C ASP A 343 -3.50 7.50 -16.06
N ASN A 344 -3.51 6.56 -17.00
CA ASN A 344 -4.40 5.39 -16.99
C ASN A 344 -4.02 4.36 -15.93
N VAL A 345 -2.73 4.02 -15.80
CA VAL A 345 -2.23 3.12 -14.75
C VAL A 345 -2.58 3.66 -13.36
N ASP A 346 -2.25 4.92 -13.05
CA ASP A 346 -2.52 5.51 -11.74
C ASP A 346 -4.03 5.57 -11.45
N ARG A 347 -4.85 5.93 -12.44
CA ARG A 347 -6.30 5.96 -12.29
C ARG A 347 -6.90 4.59 -12.01
N SER A 348 -6.51 3.57 -12.78
CA SER A 348 -7.04 2.22 -12.61
C SER A 348 -6.60 1.58 -11.29
N ILE A 349 -5.35 1.80 -10.86
CA ILE A 349 -4.93 1.35 -9.53
C ILE A 349 -5.72 2.07 -8.43
N ARG A 350 -5.97 3.39 -8.55
CA ARG A 350 -6.81 4.13 -7.60
C ARG A 350 -8.25 3.64 -7.54
N GLU A 351 -8.83 3.27 -8.68
CA GLU A 351 -10.17 2.69 -8.75
C GLU A 351 -10.23 1.37 -7.97
N ALA A 352 -9.30 0.44 -8.21
CA ALA A 352 -9.18 -0.82 -7.45
C ALA A 352 -8.99 -0.57 -5.95
N MET A 353 -8.07 0.33 -5.56
CA MET A 353 -7.83 0.64 -4.15
C MET A 353 -9.06 1.26 -3.47
N SER A 354 -9.85 2.07 -4.19
CA SER A 354 -11.06 2.66 -3.64
C SER A 354 -12.15 1.61 -3.38
N TYR A 355 -12.21 0.58 -4.22
CA TYR A 355 -13.11 -0.55 -4.02
C TYR A 355 -12.69 -1.37 -2.81
N GLU A 356 -11.43 -1.78 -2.74
CA GLU A 356 -10.89 -2.56 -1.61
C GLU A 356 -11.05 -1.82 -0.26
N LYS A 357 -10.80 -0.51 -0.23
CA LYS A 357 -11.03 0.32 0.97
C LYS A 357 -12.51 0.37 1.37
N LYS A 358 -13.44 0.30 0.41
CA LYS A 358 -14.87 0.30 0.69
C LYS A 358 -15.32 -1.04 1.25
N GLU A 359 -14.90 -2.15 0.63
CA GLU A 359 -15.17 -3.51 1.11
C GLU A 359 -14.61 -3.72 2.51
N PHE A 360 -13.36 -3.30 2.76
CA PHE A 360 -12.76 -3.35 4.09
C PHE A 360 -13.59 -2.60 5.14
N ARG A 361 -14.09 -1.40 4.81
CA ARG A 361 -14.94 -0.62 5.72
C ARG A 361 -16.29 -1.27 5.98
N GLN A 362 -16.88 -1.90 4.97
CA GLN A 362 -18.15 -2.61 5.11
C GLN A 362 -17.99 -3.87 5.97
N ALA A 363 -16.97 -4.69 5.70
CA ALA A 363 -16.64 -5.86 6.52
C ALA A 363 -16.36 -5.48 7.99
N ALA A 364 -15.65 -4.37 8.24
CA ALA A 364 -15.40 -3.87 9.58
C ALA A 364 -16.67 -3.35 10.29
N ALA A 365 -17.65 -2.83 9.53
CA ALA A 365 -18.92 -2.35 10.08
C ALA A 365 -19.90 -3.49 10.36
N ASP A 366 -19.95 -4.50 9.50
CA ASP A 366 -20.82 -5.68 9.62
C ASP A 366 -20.34 -6.67 10.69
N GLY A 367 -19.07 -6.58 11.11
CA GLY A 367 -18.52 -7.30 12.24
C GLY A 367 -18.93 -6.76 13.63
N ARG A 368 -19.71 -5.68 13.69
CA ARG A 368 -20.33 -5.13 14.92
C ARG A 368 -21.67 -5.81 15.21
#